data_AF-A0A949B312-F1
#
_entry.id   AF-A0A949B312-F1
#
_cell.length_a   1.000
_cell.length_b   1.000
_cell.length_c   1.000
_cell.angle_alpha   90.00
_cell.angle_beta   90.00
_cell.angle_gamma   90.00
#
_symmetry.space_group_name_H-M   'P 1'
#
loop_
_entity.id
_entity.type
_entity.pdbx_description
1 polymer ?
#
loop_
_entity_poly.entity_id
_entity_poly.type
_entity_poly.pdbx_seq_one_letter_code
_entity_poly.pdbx_strand_id
1 'polypeptide(L)'
;MIEAIRKEISQEEFGYQTLMDCLKDYARPIDMISDLLPKGSFKDLLKKGINNLDVDQARNEVEPFVKNPGNLSIWSREFFLDVVSRIKLV
;
A
#
# COMPACT_ATOMS: atom_id res chain seq x y z
N MET A 1 -21.38 -7.13 2.12
CA MET A 1 -20.98 -6.62 0.80
C MET A 1 -19.56 -7.03 0.45
N ILE A 2 -18.54 -6.59 1.20
CA ILE A 2 -17.12 -6.98 0.99
C ILE A 2 -16.89 -8.51 1.07
N GLU A 3 -17.49 -9.19 2.04
CA GLU A 3 -17.38 -10.67 2.18
C GLU A 3 -18.03 -11.44 1.02
N ALA A 4 -19.04 -10.87 0.36
CA ALA A 4 -19.65 -11.48 -0.82
C ALA A 4 -18.69 -11.39 -2.02
N ILE A 5 -18.06 -10.23 -2.23
CA ILE A 5 -17.07 -10.00 -3.29
C ILE A 5 -15.86 -10.93 -3.10
N ARG A 6 -15.37 -11.10 -1.86
CA ARG A 6 -14.24 -11.98 -1.54
C ARG A 6 -14.50 -13.46 -1.87
N LYS A 7 -15.75 -13.91 -1.72
CA LYS A 7 -16.16 -15.29 -1.99
C LYS A 7 -16.27 -15.59 -3.50
N GLU A 8 -16.72 -14.62 -4.29
CA GLU A 8 -16.87 -14.74 -5.75
C GLU A 8 -15.53 -14.66 -6.50
N ILE A 9 -14.56 -13.87 -6.03
CA ILE A 9 -13.20 -13.77 -6.64
C ILE A 9 -12.46 -15.12 -6.65
N SER A 10 -12.80 -16.04 -5.75
CA SER A 10 -12.13 -17.34 -5.66
C SER A 10 -12.60 -18.38 -6.70
N GLN A 11 -13.75 -18.19 -7.35
CA GLN A 11 -14.43 -19.31 -8.01
C GLN A 11 -14.70 -19.15 -9.51
N GLU A 12 -14.80 -17.95 -10.09
CA GLU A 12 -15.01 -17.80 -11.54
C GLU A 12 -14.31 -16.55 -12.10
N GLU A 13 -14.03 -16.55 -13.41
CA GLU A 13 -13.55 -15.38 -14.14
C GLU A 13 -14.46 -14.18 -13.82
N PHE A 14 -13.95 -13.29 -12.97
CA PHE A 14 -14.68 -12.11 -12.54
C PHE A 14 -14.86 -11.17 -13.74
N GLY A 15 -15.97 -11.33 -14.46
CA GLY A 15 -16.27 -10.58 -15.66
C GLY A 15 -16.30 -9.08 -15.39
N TYR A 16 -15.81 -8.28 -16.36
CA TYR A 16 -15.79 -6.82 -16.26
C TYR A 16 -17.16 -6.23 -15.92
N GLN A 17 -18.25 -6.83 -16.39
CA GLN A 17 -19.59 -6.34 -16.11
C GLN A 17 -20.00 -6.56 -14.65
N THR A 18 -19.65 -7.70 -14.06
CA THR A 18 -19.89 -8.00 -12.64
C THR A 18 -19.11 -7.04 -11.74
N LEU A 19 -17.85 -6.75 -12.09
CA LEU A 19 -17.04 -5.72 -11.41
C LEU A 19 -17.74 -4.37 -11.46
N MET A 20 -18.15 -3.92 -12.66
CA MET A 20 -18.79 -2.61 -12.82
C MET A 20 -20.13 -2.54 -12.08
N ASP A 21 -20.92 -3.60 -12.08
CA ASP A 21 -22.20 -3.65 -11.37
C ASP A 21 -22.01 -3.56 -9.85
N CYS A 22 -21.00 -4.23 -9.29
CA CYS A 22 -20.65 -4.09 -7.88
C CYS A 22 -20.11 -2.69 -7.52
N LEU A 23 -19.53 -1.97 -8.48
CA LEU A 23 -18.94 -0.65 -8.28
C LEU A 23 -19.92 0.52 -8.49
N LYS A 24 -21.10 0.28 -9.07
CA LYS A 24 -22.09 1.33 -9.40
C LYS A 24 -22.53 2.19 -8.21
N ASP A 25 -22.61 1.59 -7.03
CA ASP A 25 -23.02 2.30 -5.80
C ASP A 25 -21.85 2.99 -5.08
N TYR A 26 -20.61 2.78 -5.54
CA TYR A 26 -19.43 3.45 -4.99
C TYR A 26 -19.23 4.80 -5.68
N ALA A 27 -19.57 5.88 -4.98
CA ALA A 27 -19.41 7.25 -5.47
C ALA A 27 -17.97 7.57 -5.92
N ARG A 28 -16.96 6.86 -5.38
CA ARG A 28 -15.57 6.90 -5.84
C ARG A 28 -14.88 5.54 -5.66
N PRO A 29 -14.46 4.87 -6.75
CA PRO A 29 -13.80 3.56 -6.67
C PRO A 29 -12.52 3.52 -5.82
N ILE A 30 -11.83 4.65 -5.66
CA ILE A 30 -10.61 4.72 -4.81
C ILE A 30 -10.92 4.56 -3.32
N ASP A 31 -12.13 4.93 -2.90
CA ASP A 31 -12.58 4.77 -1.51
C ASP A 31 -12.77 3.28 -1.17
N MET A 32 -13.07 2.44 -2.17
CA MET A 32 -13.16 0.98 -2.00
C MET A 32 -11.83 0.37 -1.56
N ILE A 33 -10.71 0.84 -2.13
CA ILE A 33 -9.37 0.37 -1.74
C ILE A 33 -9.08 0.79 -0.29
N SER A 34 -9.48 2.00 0.10
CA SER A 34 -9.32 2.49 1.46
C SER A 34 -10.19 1.72 2.47
N ASP A 35 -11.44 1.41 2.13
CA ASP A 35 -12.38 0.68 2.99
C ASP A 35 -12.06 -0.82 3.10
N LEU A 36 -11.41 -1.39 2.07
CA LEU A 36 -10.91 -2.76 2.04
C LEU A 36 -9.58 -2.94 2.78
N LEU A 37 -8.98 -1.87 3.28
CA LEU A 37 -7.78 -1.92 4.10
C LEU A 37 -8.17 -1.85 5.59
N PRO A 38 -8.28 -3.00 6.30
CA PRO A 38 -8.41 -2.99 7.75
C PRO A 38 -7.35 -2.08 8.37
N LYS A 39 -7.66 -1.35 9.45
CA LYS A 39 -6.69 -0.47 10.13
C LYS A 39 -5.39 -1.17 10.54
N GLY A 40 -5.40 -2.50 10.72
CA GLY A 40 -4.19 -3.33 10.91
C GLY A 40 -3.37 -3.57 9.62
N SER A 41 -4.02 -3.57 8.46
CA SER A 41 -3.41 -3.86 7.16
C SER A 41 -2.48 -2.76 6.64
N PHE A 42 -2.69 -1.49 7.00
CA PHE A 42 -1.89 -0.39 6.44
C PHE A 42 -0.41 -0.49 6.87
N LYS A 43 -0.15 -0.64 8.17
CA LYS A 43 1.22 -0.82 8.68
C LYS A 43 1.82 -2.12 8.15
N ASP A 44 1.03 -3.17 8.00
CA ASP A 44 1.50 -4.47 7.49
C ASP A 44 1.86 -4.42 6.00
N LEU A 45 1.11 -3.67 5.19
CA LEU A 45 1.45 -3.41 3.80
C LEU A 45 2.72 -2.57 3.66
N LEU A 46 2.88 -1.53 4.49
CA LEU A 46 4.11 -0.75 4.52
C LEU A 46 5.31 -1.63 4.89
N LYS A 47 5.18 -2.45 5.95
CA LYS A 47 6.23 -3.40 6.34
C LYS A 47 6.55 -4.37 5.23
N LYS A 48 5.54 -4.91 4.52
CA LYS A 48 5.74 -5.81 3.38
C LYS A 48 6.48 -5.12 2.24
N GLY A 49 6.11 -3.88 1.91
CA GLY A 49 6.81 -3.07 0.92
C GLY A 49 8.28 -2.82 1.30
N ILE A 50 8.53 -2.41 2.55
CA ILE A 50 9.88 -2.14 3.07
C ILE A 50 10.74 -3.41 3.11
N ASN A 51 10.16 -4.56 3.44
CA ASN A 51 10.90 -5.83 3.43
C ASN A 51 11.38 -6.20 2.03
N ASN A 52 10.62 -5.86 0.99
CA ASN A 52 10.97 -6.11 -0.41
C ASN A 52 11.75 -4.96 -1.07
N LEU A 53 11.97 -3.85 -0.36
CA LEU A 53 12.64 -2.67 -0.88
C LEU A 53 14.15 -2.93 -1.04
N ASP A 54 14.67 -2.61 -2.21
CA ASP A 54 16.10 -2.35 -2.42
C ASP A 54 16.39 -0.91 -2.01
N VAL A 55 17.01 -0.76 -0.84
CA VAL A 55 17.29 0.56 -0.25
C VAL A 55 18.39 1.29 -1.01
N ASP A 56 19.34 0.57 -1.60
CA ASP A 56 20.46 1.17 -2.32
C ASP A 56 19.99 1.70 -3.68
N GLN A 57 19.15 0.94 -4.38
CA GLN A 57 18.48 1.41 -5.58
C GLN A 57 17.65 2.67 -5.30
N ALA A 58 16.79 2.62 -4.28
CA ALA A 58 15.95 3.76 -3.92
C ALA A 58 16.76 5.00 -3.53
N ARG A 59 17.90 4.81 -2.85
CA ARG A 59 18.82 5.91 -2.53
C ARG A 59 19.36 6.57 -3.79
N ASN A 60 19.87 5.78 -4.74
CA ASN A 60 20.46 6.28 -5.99
C ASN A 60 19.43 7.03 -6.85
N GLU A 61 18.17 6.57 -6.87
CA GLU A 61 17.09 7.23 -7.62
C GLU A 61 16.70 8.58 -7.00
N VAL A 62 16.75 8.70 -5.67
CA VAL A 62 16.32 9.90 -4.94
C VAL A 62 17.46 10.92 -4.78
N GLU A 63 18.71 10.46 -4.69
CA GLU A 63 19.90 11.28 -4.44
C GLU A 63 19.98 12.57 -5.30
N PRO A 64 19.74 12.54 -6.63
CA PRO A 64 19.87 13.72 -7.48
C PRO A 64 18.89 14.85 -7.14
N PHE A 65 17.82 14.54 -6.40
CA PHE A 65 16.72 15.47 -6.09
C PHE A 65 16.80 16.03 -4.66
N VAL A 66 17.73 15.56 -3.84
CA VAL A 66 17.85 15.96 -2.44
C VAL A 66 18.96 16.98 -2.27
N LYS A 67 18.64 18.12 -1.64
CA LYS A 67 19.61 19.23 -1.41
C LYS A 67 20.87 18.78 -0.66
N ASN A 68 20.72 17.86 0.29
CA ASN A 68 21.80 17.32 1.12
C ASN A 68 21.80 15.78 1.01
N PRO A 69 22.48 15.20 0.01
CA PRO A 69 22.56 13.74 -0.20
C PRO A 69 23.03 12.96 1.03
N GLY A 70 23.91 13.53 1.85
CA GLY A 70 24.40 12.92 3.08
C GLY A 70 23.30 12.52 4.08
N ASN A 71 22.12 13.15 4.01
CA ASN A 71 20.98 12.78 4.84
C ASN A 71 20.39 11.40 4.50
N LEU A 72 20.67 10.88 3.30
CA LEU A 72 20.22 9.56 2.86
C LEU A 72 21.10 8.42 3.43
N SER A 73 22.20 8.75 4.10
CA SER A 73 23.08 7.76 4.75
C SER A 73 22.38 6.96 5.84
N ILE A 74 21.36 7.55 6.48
CA ILE A 74 20.57 6.89 7.52
C ILE A 74 19.56 5.88 6.95
N TRP A 75 19.35 5.87 5.63
CA TRP A 75 18.35 5.00 5.01
C TRP A 75 18.81 3.56 5.11
N SER A 76 18.06 2.79 5.89
CA SER A 76 18.15 1.35 5.98
C SER A 76 16.74 0.78 6.09
N ARG A 77 16.61 -0.53 5.90
CA ARG A 77 15.33 -1.22 6.09
C ARG A 77 14.80 -1.02 7.51
N GLU A 78 15.68 -1.12 8.50
CA GLU A 78 15.40 -0.96 9.93
C GLU A 78 14.92 0.46 10.24
N PHE A 79 15.57 1.47 9.65
CA PHE A 79 15.15 2.86 9.77
C PHE A 79 13.71 3.05 9.27
N PHE A 80 13.38 2.53 8.09
CA PHE A 80 12.02 2.65 7.56
C PHE A 80 10.98 1.86 8.39
N LEU A 81 11.33 0.67 8.88
CA LEU A 81 10.45 -0.10 9.77
C LEU A 81 10.17 0.65 11.08
N ASP A 82 11.18 1.31 11.65
CA ASP A 82 11.02 2.16 12.84
C ASP A 82 10.10 3.36 12.55
N VAL A 83 10.26 4.04 11.41
CA VAL A 83 9.35 5.11 10.98
C VAL A 83 7.91 4.61 10.91
N VAL A 84 7.66 3.45 10.29
CA VAL A 84 6.31 2.85 10.21
C VAL A 84 5.71 2.56 11.58
N SER A 85 6.54 2.10 12.53
CA SER A 85 6.07 1.82 13.89
C SER A 85 5.45 3.05 14.57
N ARG A 86 6.00 4.23 14.29
CA ARG A 86 5.64 5.53 14.89
C ARG A 86 4.43 6.21 14.25
N ILE A 87 3.97 5.74 13.08
CA ILE A 87 2.78 6.29 12.40
C ILE A 87 1.54 6.14 13.29
N LYS A 88 0.80 7.23 13.49
CA LYS A 88 -0.50 7.25 14.15
C LYS A 88 -1.59 7.47 13.10
N LEU A 89 -2.52 6.53 13.01
CA LEU A 89 -3.72 6.69 12.17
C LEU A 89 -4.74 7.48 13.00
N VAL A 90 -5.16 8.64 12.48
CA VAL A 90 -6.16 9.54 13.09
C VAL A 90 -7.47 9.47 12.33
#